data_AF-A0A6A6IUI0-F1
#
_entry.id   AF-A0A6A6IUI0-F1
#
_cell.length_a   1.000
_cell.length_b   1.000
_cell.length_c   1.000
_cell.angle_alpha   90.00
_cell.angle_beta   90.00
_cell.angle_gamma   90.00
#
_symmetry.space_group_name_H-M   'P 1'
#
loop_
_entity.id
_entity.type
_entity.pdbx_description
1 polymer ?
#
loop_
_entity_poly.entity_id
_entity_poly.type
_entity_poly.pdbx_seq_one_letter_code
_entity_poly.pdbx_strand_id
1 'polypeptide(L)'
;MRVRLHDLATVAFISSRDSNRTAYLRSRCIRQVGLLNSHPFHLVNFVLEDHVDSWRHIIRNARDDIYDNEKKTGLGAKWNRYEETESDEKLEQREYTGLLRDLQAINWDLRRMLLDLRFAAALWPVFGHMLQKLEGLRHDMGVGPLKPGVKAALEDQFDFNQSVSMATKEAMEELVDRAQAQISVTYSLIAQRDSERNIEIARLTAKDSKTTIQIAKLTAKDSQIMKTITVLTLTFLPSTMLASLWDAGIFTLDADKSWRIYVGTTCALTITVFALWYLYLWVSRTRSPVTIGDEEKQTNTEKGE
;
A
#
# COMPACT_ATOMS: atom_id res chain seq x y z
N MET A 1 43.97 -15.51 9.08
CA MET A 1 44.96 -15.30 10.16
C MET A 1 45.86 -16.52 10.21
N ARG A 2 47.17 -16.35 10.25
CA ARG A 2 48.15 -17.45 10.37
C ARG A 2 48.93 -17.25 11.66
N VAL A 3 48.92 -18.27 12.52
CA VAL A 3 49.61 -18.26 13.83
C VAL A 3 50.74 -19.29 13.78
N ARG A 4 51.94 -18.92 14.22
CA ARG A 4 53.05 -19.85 14.41
C ARG A 4 53.00 -20.40 15.84
N LEU A 5 53.00 -21.73 16.00
CA LEU A 5 52.71 -22.38 17.29
C LEU A 5 53.83 -22.24 18.34
N HIS A 6 55.08 -22.02 17.90
CA HIS A 6 56.25 -21.93 18.79
C HIS A 6 56.35 -20.58 19.50
N ASP A 7 56.16 -19.47 18.79
CA ASP A 7 56.34 -18.09 19.26
C ASP A 7 55.02 -17.29 19.30
N LEU A 8 53.90 -17.90 18.90
CA LEU A 8 52.59 -17.26 18.73
C LEU A 8 52.59 -16.08 17.75
N ALA A 9 53.66 -15.93 16.96
CA ALA A 9 53.76 -14.86 15.97
C ALA A 9 52.65 -15.02 14.93
N THR A 10 51.97 -13.91 14.66
CA THR A 10 50.73 -13.93 13.89
C THR A 10 50.74 -12.88 12.79
N VAL A 11 50.29 -13.30 11.61
CA VAL A 11 49.94 -12.39 10.51
C VAL A 11 48.45 -12.50 10.24
N ALA A 12 47.78 -11.36 10.29
CA ALA A 12 46.36 -11.25 10.02
C ALA A 12 46.10 -10.11 9.03
N PHE A 13 45.21 -10.37 8.08
CA PHE A 13 44.70 -9.36 7.16
C PHE A 13 43.29 -9.02 7.60
N ILE A 14 43.05 -7.73 7.82
CA ILE A 14 41.73 -7.20 8.14
C ILE A 14 41.38 -6.24 7.01
N SER A 15 40.24 -6.48 6.38
CA SER A 15 39.67 -5.60 5.37
C SER A 15 38.29 -5.16 5.85
N SER A 16 38.01 -3.87 5.73
CA SER A 16 36.68 -3.31 5.96
C SER A 16 36.40 -2.30 4.87
N ARG A 17 35.12 -2.16 4.52
CA ARG A 17 34.65 -1.12 3.60
C ARG A 17 34.71 0.28 4.22
N ASP A 18 34.69 0.36 5.54
CA ASP A 18 34.74 1.61 6.28
C ASP A 18 36.17 1.89 6.77
N SER A 19 36.77 2.94 6.22
CA SER A 19 38.11 3.40 6.60
C SER A 19 38.19 3.80 8.07
N ASN A 20 37.11 4.36 8.64
CA ASN A 20 37.09 4.80 10.03
C ASN A 20 37.17 3.61 10.99
N ARG A 21 36.46 2.51 10.68
CA ARG A 21 36.55 1.27 11.47
C ARG A 21 37.94 0.65 11.40
N THR A 22 38.58 0.64 10.23
CA THR A 22 39.96 0.13 10.13
C THR A 22 40.95 0.98 10.93
N ALA A 23 40.80 2.31 10.91
CA ALA A 23 41.63 3.23 11.68
C ALA A 23 41.39 3.05 13.19
N TYR A 24 40.13 2.89 13.61
CA TYR A 24 39.77 2.61 14.99
C TYR A 24 40.37 1.29 15.48
N LEU A 25 40.16 0.19 14.76
CA LEU A 25 40.72 -1.12 15.09
C LEU A 25 42.25 -1.09 15.13
N ARG A 26 42.90 -0.41 14.18
CA ARG A 26 44.35 -0.20 14.17
C ARG A 26 44.80 0.55 15.42
N SER A 27 44.14 1.65 15.76
CA SER A 27 44.47 2.44 16.96
C SER A 27 44.29 1.61 18.23
N ARG A 28 43.24 0.78 18.30
CA ARG A 28 42.99 -0.12 19.42
C ARG A 28 44.07 -1.19 19.54
N CYS A 29 44.47 -1.80 18.43
CA CYS A 29 45.57 -2.76 18.40
C CYS A 29 46.88 -2.15 18.90
N ILE A 30 47.20 -0.92 18.50
CA ILE A 30 48.40 -0.19 18.96
C ILE A 30 48.32 0.09 20.47
N ARG A 31 47.16 0.56 20.97
CA ARG A 31 46.96 0.82 22.41
C ARG A 31 47.06 -0.45 23.26
N GLN A 32 46.62 -1.59 22.73
CA GLN A 32 46.54 -2.87 23.45
C GLN A 32 47.57 -3.90 22.95
N VAL A 33 48.74 -3.45 22.48
CA VAL A 33 49.84 -4.33 22.05
C VAL A 33 50.23 -5.35 23.12
N GLY A 34 50.17 -5.00 24.41
CA GLY A 34 50.47 -5.92 25.51
C GLY A 34 49.58 -7.16 25.53
N LEU A 35 48.28 -7.02 25.21
CA LEU A 35 47.35 -8.14 25.09
C LEU A 35 47.64 -8.97 23.84
N LEU A 36 47.91 -8.31 22.71
CA LEU A 36 48.26 -8.99 21.45
C LEU A 36 49.57 -9.81 21.56
N ASN A 37 50.54 -9.32 22.33
CA ASN A 37 51.78 -10.04 22.62
C ASN A 37 51.55 -11.25 23.55
N SER A 38 50.46 -11.24 24.32
CA SER A 38 50.10 -12.36 25.20
C SER A 38 49.43 -13.48 24.42
N HIS A 39 48.50 -13.15 23.53
CA HIS A 39 47.89 -14.13 22.63
C HIS A 39 47.27 -13.47 21.39
N PRO A 40 47.42 -14.07 20.20
CA PRO A 40 46.94 -13.45 18.97
C PRO A 40 45.41 -13.50 18.79
N PHE A 41 44.69 -14.37 19.53
CA PHE A 41 43.21 -14.38 19.48
C PHE A 41 42.56 -13.12 20.08
N HIS A 42 43.28 -12.32 20.86
CA HIS A 42 42.77 -11.00 21.27
C HIS A 42 42.48 -10.11 20.05
N LEU A 43 43.17 -10.30 18.92
CA LEU A 43 42.88 -9.57 17.68
C LEU A 43 41.47 -9.89 17.15
N VAL A 44 41.13 -11.18 17.09
CA VAL A 44 39.81 -11.64 16.63
C VAL A 44 38.75 -11.13 17.58
N ASN A 45 39.04 -11.17 18.88
CA ASN A 45 38.16 -10.66 19.90
C ASN A 45 37.88 -9.15 19.74
N PHE A 46 38.89 -8.32 19.47
CA PHE A 46 38.69 -6.88 19.22
C PHE A 46 37.82 -6.60 18.00
N VAL A 47 37.94 -7.40 16.94
CA VAL A 47 37.10 -7.27 15.75
C VAL A 47 35.65 -7.62 16.06
N LEU A 48 35.42 -8.68 16.81
CA LEU A 48 34.06 -9.11 17.18
C LEU A 48 33.41 -8.14 18.16
N GLU A 49 34.13 -7.63 19.14
CA GLU A 49 33.64 -6.60 20.07
C GLU A 49 33.23 -5.32 19.32
N ASP A 50 34.05 -4.84 18.38
CA ASP A 50 33.69 -3.70 17.52
C ASP A 50 32.41 -3.96 16.72
N HIS A 51 32.20 -5.21 16.30
CA HIS A 51 31.00 -5.60 15.57
C HIS A 51 29.76 -5.63 16.47
N VAL A 52 29.89 -6.20 17.67
CA VAL A 52 28.84 -6.23 18.69
C VAL A 52 28.41 -4.82 19.10
N ASP A 53 29.36 -3.91 19.32
CA ASP A 53 29.05 -2.52 19.67
C ASP A 53 28.36 -1.79 18.51
N SER A 54 28.79 -2.03 17.27
CA SER A 54 28.11 -1.52 16.09
C SER A 54 26.65 -2.00 16.02
N TRP A 55 26.36 -3.26 16.33
CA TRP A 55 25.00 -3.78 16.33
C TRP A 55 24.13 -3.19 17.43
N ARG A 56 24.68 -2.97 18.62
CA ARG A 56 23.96 -2.30 19.71
C ARG A 56 23.50 -0.91 19.32
N HIS A 57 24.34 -0.15 18.61
CA HIS A 57 23.95 1.16 18.09
C HIS A 57 22.79 1.06 17.09
N ILE A 58 22.86 0.10 16.16
CA ILE A 58 21.81 -0.06 15.16
C ILE A 58 20.48 -0.52 15.80
N ILE A 59 20.54 -1.44 16.77
CA ILE A 59 19.35 -1.91 17.51
C ILE A 59 18.66 -0.75 18.23
N ARG A 60 19.42 0.17 18.82
CA ARG A 60 18.84 1.36 19.47
C ARG A 60 18.11 2.23 18.45
N ASN A 61 18.77 2.58 17.34
CA ASN A 61 18.15 3.39 16.30
C ASN A 61 16.90 2.72 15.72
N ALA A 62 16.96 1.43 15.42
CA ALA A 62 15.81 0.70 14.90
C ALA A 62 14.66 0.59 15.90
N ARG A 63 14.97 0.49 17.20
CA ARG A 63 13.95 0.53 18.25
C ARG A 63 13.25 1.88 18.29
N ASP A 64 13.99 2.98 18.16
CA ASP A 64 13.43 4.33 18.12
C ASP A 64 12.57 4.51 16.86
N ASP A 65 13.04 4.05 15.69
CA ASP A 65 12.27 4.09 14.44
C ASP A 65 10.96 3.28 14.54
N ILE A 66 11.01 2.08 15.13
CA ILE A 66 9.82 1.26 15.37
C ILE A 66 8.87 1.97 16.34
N TYR A 67 9.40 2.60 17.40
CA TYR A 67 8.60 3.33 18.37
C TYR A 67 7.87 4.54 17.74
N ASP A 68 8.56 5.30 16.89
CA ASP A 68 7.96 6.41 16.15
C ASP A 68 6.85 5.92 15.21
N ASN A 69 7.05 4.77 14.57
CA ASN A 69 6.03 4.15 13.73
C ASN A 69 4.85 3.60 14.55
N GLU A 70 5.09 3.04 15.73
CA GLU A 70 4.05 2.62 16.66
C GLU A 70 3.22 3.81 17.17
N LYS A 71 3.84 4.98 17.37
CA LYS A 71 3.14 6.22 17.72
C LYS A 71 2.21 6.67 16.58
N LYS A 72 2.69 6.62 15.34
CA LYS A 72 1.91 6.95 14.13
C LYS A 72 0.70 6.01 13.95
N THR A 73 0.82 4.72 14.24
CA THR A 73 -0.30 3.78 14.15
C THR A 73 -1.25 3.83 15.35
N GLY A 74 -0.92 4.59 16.40
CA GLY A 74 -1.69 4.63 17.65
C GLY A 74 -1.54 3.37 18.52
N LEU A 75 -0.55 2.52 18.24
CA LEU A 75 -0.32 1.23 18.90
C LEU A 75 0.89 1.21 19.82
N GLY A 76 1.47 2.37 20.11
CA GLY A 76 2.56 2.54 21.05
C GLY A 76 2.28 1.93 22.43
N ALA A 77 3.32 1.37 23.04
CA ALA A 77 3.24 0.81 24.38
C ALA A 77 2.73 1.86 25.39
N LYS A 78 1.55 1.59 25.95
CA LYS A 78 0.81 2.46 26.90
C LYS A 78 1.53 2.74 28.24
N TRP A 79 2.73 2.21 28.45
CA TRP A 79 3.48 2.32 29.70
C TRP A 79 4.14 3.70 29.88
N ASN A 80 4.29 4.49 28.81
CA ASN A 80 4.85 5.86 28.84
C ASN A 80 3.77 6.95 28.68
N ARG A 81 2.59 6.76 29.30
CA ARG A 81 1.45 7.67 29.22
C ARG A 81 1.62 8.91 30.12
N TYR A 82 2.67 9.68 29.89
CA TYR A 82 2.80 11.05 30.41
C TYR A 82 2.75 12.12 29.31
N GLU A 83 2.79 11.73 28.04
CA GLU A 83 2.52 12.62 26.90
C GLU A 83 1.19 12.24 26.26
N GLU A 84 0.12 12.54 26.99
CA GLU A 84 -1.22 12.60 26.45
C GLU A 84 -1.45 14.02 25.95
N THR A 85 -1.02 14.35 24.71
CA THR A 85 -1.47 15.58 24.05
C THR A 85 -1.23 15.54 22.53
N GLU A 86 -2.32 15.83 21.80
CA GLU A 86 -2.31 16.51 20.50
C GLU A 86 -1.59 15.84 19.32
N SER A 87 -2.24 14.85 18.69
CA SER A 87 -2.50 14.86 17.24
C SER A 87 -3.21 13.57 16.87
N ASP A 88 -4.51 13.49 17.10
CA ASP A 88 -5.37 12.48 16.47
C ASP A 88 -5.61 12.88 14.99
N GLU A 89 -4.53 13.29 14.32
CA GLU A 89 -4.52 13.56 12.89
C GLU A 89 -4.53 12.19 12.22
N LYS A 90 -5.73 11.75 11.86
CA LYS A 90 -5.93 10.47 11.18
C LYS A 90 -5.05 10.45 9.92
N LEU A 91 -3.96 9.69 9.97
CA LEU A 91 -3.02 9.51 8.85
C LEU A 91 -3.79 9.28 7.55
N GLU A 92 -3.40 9.94 6.47
CA GLU A 92 -4.03 9.70 5.17
C GLU A 92 -3.65 8.33 4.61
N GLN A 93 -4.46 7.80 3.68
CA GLN A 93 -4.19 6.50 3.06
C GLN A 93 -2.82 6.43 2.37
N ARG A 94 -2.36 7.55 1.78
CA ARG A 94 -1.02 7.66 1.20
C ARG A 94 0.07 7.54 2.27
N GLU A 95 -0.17 8.09 3.45
CA GLU A 95 0.78 8.02 4.57
C GLU A 95 0.88 6.61 5.14
N TYR A 96 -0.22 5.85 5.19
CA TYR A 96 -0.17 4.42 5.56
C TYR A 96 0.66 3.59 4.57
N THR A 97 0.56 3.85 3.26
CA THR A 97 1.39 3.13 2.28
C THR A 97 2.87 3.49 2.39
N GLY A 98 3.20 4.75 2.71
CA GLY A 98 4.57 5.18 3.02
C GLY A 98 5.10 4.49 4.28
N LEU A 99 4.32 4.53 5.35
CA LEU A 99 4.62 3.85 6.62
C LEU A 99 4.84 2.34 6.44
N LEU A 100 4.00 1.68 5.66
CA LEU A 100 4.15 0.25 5.36
C LEU A 100 5.47 -0.03 4.65
N ARG A 101 5.84 0.80 3.68
CA ARG A 101 7.12 0.68 2.97
C ARG A 101 8.30 0.88 3.91
N ASP A 102 8.23 1.86 4.80
CA ASP A 102 9.28 2.14 5.78
C ASP A 102 9.43 0.98 6.78
N LEU A 103 8.32 0.46 7.30
CA LEU A 103 8.30 -0.72 8.17
C LEU A 103 8.86 -1.97 7.48
N GLN A 104 8.56 -2.17 6.19
CA GLN A 104 9.13 -3.27 5.42
C GLN A 104 10.63 -3.11 5.21
N ALA A 105 11.11 -1.90 4.94
CA ALA A 105 12.53 -1.60 4.82
C ALA A 105 13.27 -1.90 6.14
N ILE A 106 12.74 -1.40 7.25
CA ILE A 106 13.26 -1.67 8.60
C ILE A 106 13.28 -3.18 8.88
N ASN A 107 12.17 -3.90 8.63
CA ASN A 107 12.10 -5.35 8.84
C ASN A 107 13.14 -6.11 7.99
N TRP A 108 13.37 -5.70 6.74
CA TRP A 108 14.40 -6.32 5.90
C TRP A 108 15.80 -6.09 6.46
N ASP A 109 16.10 -4.86 6.88
CA ASP A 109 17.38 -4.52 7.50
C ASP A 109 17.60 -5.29 8.80
N LEU A 110 16.58 -5.39 9.67
CA LEU A 110 16.63 -6.16 10.90
C LEU A 110 16.87 -7.65 10.65
N ARG A 111 16.18 -8.25 9.67
CA ARG A 111 16.38 -9.67 9.31
C ARG A 111 17.77 -9.93 8.77
N ARG A 112 18.31 -9.02 7.96
CA ARG A 112 19.67 -9.10 7.45
C ARG A 112 20.68 -9.05 8.60
N MET A 113 20.54 -8.08 9.50
CA MET A 113 21.44 -7.96 10.65
C MET A 113 21.31 -9.13 11.63
N LEU A 114 20.11 -9.69 11.78
CA LEU A 114 19.88 -10.89 12.58
C LEU A 114 20.66 -12.10 12.03
N LEU A 115 20.81 -12.22 10.71
CA LEU A 115 21.64 -13.26 10.11
C LEU A 115 23.12 -13.11 10.52
N ASP A 116 23.63 -11.88 10.47
CA ASP A 116 25.01 -11.58 10.86
C ASP A 116 25.23 -11.83 12.37
N LEU A 117 24.28 -11.43 13.21
CA LEU A 117 24.28 -11.70 14.65
C LEU A 117 24.23 -13.19 14.98
N ARG A 118 23.38 -13.96 14.29
CA ARG A 118 23.30 -15.42 14.46
C ARG A 118 24.61 -16.10 14.09
N PHE A 119 25.25 -15.66 13.02
CA PHE A 119 26.55 -16.15 12.62
C PHE A 119 27.62 -15.83 13.67
N ALA A 120 27.69 -14.59 14.17
CA ALA A 120 28.66 -14.25 15.22
C ALA A 120 28.39 -14.95 16.55
N ALA A 121 27.13 -15.09 16.95
CA ALA A 121 26.77 -15.86 18.14
C ALA A 121 27.24 -17.33 18.04
N ALA A 122 27.18 -17.92 16.83
CA ALA A 122 27.66 -19.27 16.57
C ALA A 122 29.20 -19.39 16.46
N LEU A 123 29.91 -18.28 16.20
CA LEU A 123 31.37 -18.28 16.12
C LEU A 123 32.06 -18.39 17.49
N TRP A 124 31.44 -17.89 18.56
CA TRP A 124 32.07 -17.88 19.89
C TRP A 124 32.44 -19.28 20.42
N PRO A 125 31.54 -20.28 20.40
CA PRO A 125 31.90 -21.64 20.80
C PRO A 125 33.03 -22.24 19.95
N VAL A 126 33.09 -21.88 18.66
CA VAL A 126 34.14 -22.34 17.75
C VAL A 126 35.50 -21.80 18.19
N PHE A 127 35.59 -20.56 18.68
CA PHE A 127 36.86 -20.01 19.21
C PHE A 127 37.32 -20.72 20.47
N GLY A 128 36.39 -21.10 21.36
CA GLY A 128 36.71 -21.95 22.51
C GLY A 128 37.31 -23.30 22.09
N HIS A 129 36.69 -23.99 21.14
CA HIS A 129 37.23 -25.23 20.59
C HIS A 129 38.57 -25.03 19.87
N MET A 130 38.74 -23.90 19.18
CA MET A 130 39.99 -23.56 18.48
C MET A 130 41.13 -23.32 19.46
N LEU A 131 40.85 -22.68 20.61
CA LEU A 131 41.80 -22.48 21.70
C LEU A 131 42.24 -23.82 22.30
N GLN A 132 41.28 -24.71 22.61
CA GLN A 132 41.58 -26.07 23.11
C GLN A 132 42.42 -26.87 22.10
N LYS A 133 42.08 -26.81 20.81
CA LYS A 133 42.83 -27.50 19.76
C LYS A 133 44.25 -26.94 19.59
N LEU A 134 44.42 -25.63 19.71
CA LEU A 134 45.72 -24.97 19.63
C LEU A 134 46.62 -25.37 20.80
N GLU A 135 46.05 -25.53 22.00
CA GLU A 135 46.77 -26.05 23.16
C GLU A 135 47.19 -27.51 23.00
N GLY A 136 46.30 -28.37 22.48
CA GLY A 136 46.64 -29.76 22.16
C GLY A 136 47.81 -29.85 21.19
N LEU A 137 47.76 -29.07 20.09
CA LEU A 137 48.86 -29.02 19.11
C LEU A 137 50.17 -28.47 19.70
N ARG A 138 50.12 -27.50 20.62
CA ARG A 138 51.32 -27.03 21.32
C ARG A 138 51.92 -28.11 22.21
N HIS A 139 51.07 -28.85 22.93
CA HIS A 139 51.50 -29.96 23.77
C HIS A 139 52.18 -31.06 22.93
N ASP A 140 51.57 -31.44 21.80
CA ASP A 140 52.13 -32.44 20.89
C ASP A 140 53.49 -32.02 20.30
N MET A 141 53.71 -30.72 20.12
CA MET A 141 54.98 -30.16 19.65
C MET A 141 56.02 -29.95 20.77
N GLY A 142 55.72 -30.37 22.01
CA GLY A 142 56.62 -30.18 23.16
C GLY A 142 56.77 -28.72 23.60
N VAL A 143 55.92 -27.82 23.10
CA VAL A 143 55.88 -26.42 23.54
C VAL A 143 55.06 -26.36 24.82
N GLY A 144 55.61 -25.79 25.89
CA GLY A 144 54.91 -25.67 27.18
C GLY A 144 53.53 -25.01 27.02
N PRO A 145 52.56 -25.30 27.89
CA PRO A 145 51.18 -24.79 27.77
C PRO A 145 51.12 -23.25 27.84
N LEU A 146 49.98 -22.68 27.45
CA LEU A 146 49.71 -21.26 27.72
C LEU A 146 49.79 -20.99 29.23
N LYS A 147 50.19 -19.77 29.61
CA LYS A 147 50.12 -19.35 31.01
C LYS A 147 48.65 -19.47 31.46
N PRO A 148 48.37 -20.17 32.58
CA PRO A 148 46.99 -20.44 33.01
C PRO A 148 46.12 -19.17 33.12
N GLY A 149 46.70 -18.06 33.60
CA GLY A 149 45.98 -16.79 33.70
C GLY A 149 45.63 -16.14 32.36
N VAL A 150 46.44 -16.32 31.31
CA VAL A 150 46.13 -15.78 29.97
C VAL A 150 45.05 -16.62 29.30
N LYS A 151 45.09 -17.94 29.50
CA LYS A 151 44.06 -18.85 29.03
C LYS A 151 42.70 -18.54 29.67
N ALA A 152 42.66 -18.50 31.01
CA ALA A 152 41.43 -18.21 31.76
C ALA A 152 40.85 -16.85 31.37
N ALA A 153 41.68 -15.80 31.23
CA ALA A 153 41.22 -14.48 30.81
C ALA A 153 40.62 -14.47 29.39
N LEU A 154 41.14 -15.30 28.47
CA LEU A 154 40.58 -15.46 27.12
C LEU A 154 39.25 -16.21 27.14
N GLU A 155 39.18 -17.30 27.91
CA GLU A 155 37.95 -18.09 28.07
C GLU A 155 36.84 -17.24 28.69
N ASP A 156 37.13 -16.52 29.77
CA ASP A 156 36.20 -15.58 30.40
C ASP A 156 35.73 -14.49 29.43
N GLN A 157 36.63 -13.97 28.59
CA GLN A 157 36.29 -12.96 27.59
C GLN A 157 35.41 -13.52 26.47
N PHE A 158 35.65 -14.76 26.04
CA PHE A 158 34.80 -15.43 25.04
C PHE A 158 33.42 -15.73 25.61
N ASP A 159 33.32 -16.21 26.85
CA ASP A 159 32.05 -16.50 27.52
C ASP A 159 31.24 -15.22 27.73
N PHE A 160 31.89 -14.13 28.16
CA PHE A 160 31.26 -12.81 28.26
C PHE A 160 30.75 -12.31 26.91
N ASN A 161 31.58 -12.37 25.86
CA ASN A 161 31.20 -11.88 24.54
C ASN A 161 30.13 -12.75 23.86
N GLN A 162 30.12 -14.05 24.14
CA GLN A 162 29.04 -14.95 23.74
C GLN A 162 27.72 -14.55 24.40
N SER A 163 27.74 -14.33 25.72
CA SER A 163 26.56 -13.91 26.50
C SER A 163 25.98 -12.59 25.97
N VAL A 164 26.85 -11.61 25.70
CA VAL A 164 26.48 -10.33 25.09
C VAL A 164 25.89 -10.52 23.69
N SER A 165 26.50 -11.36 22.86
CA SER A 165 26.03 -11.59 21.50
C SER A 165 24.67 -12.29 21.48
N MET A 166 24.45 -13.24 22.40
CA MET A 166 23.16 -13.89 22.60
C MET A 166 22.08 -12.89 23.03
N ALA A 167 22.35 -12.06 24.04
CA ALA A 167 21.39 -11.03 24.46
C ALA A 167 21.08 -10.03 23.34
N THR A 168 22.08 -9.66 22.54
CA THR A 168 21.92 -8.75 21.40
C THR A 168 21.08 -9.39 20.29
N LYS A 169 21.28 -10.68 20.04
CA LYS A 169 20.46 -11.47 19.11
C LYS A 169 19.00 -11.54 19.58
N GLU A 170 18.76 -11.85 20.85
CA GLU A 170 17.40 -11.92 21.41
C GLU A 170 16.67 -10.57 21.30
N ALA A 171 17.37 -9.46 21.59
CA ALA A 171 16.82 -8.13 21.41
C ALA A 171 16.47 -7.83 19.93
N MET A 172 17.29 -8.31 18.99
CA MET A 172 17.00 -8.17 17.56
C MET A 172 15.80 -9.03 17.14
N GLU A 173 15.66 -10.25 17.65
CA GLU A 173 14.50 -11.12 17.39
C GLU A 173 13.20 -10.47 17.87
N GLU A 174 13.21 -9.86 19.05
CA GLU A 174 12.07 -9.08 19.57
C GLU A 174 11.69 -7.92 18.64
N LEU A 175 12.66 -7.16 18.13
CA LEU A 175 12.39 -6.06 17.19
C LEU A 175 11.84 -6.55 15.85
N VAL A 176 12.32 -7.69 15.34
CA VAL A 176 11.78 -8.30 14.12
C VAL A 176 10.33 -8.71 14.30
N ASP A 177 10.01 -9.35 15.43
CA ASP A 177 8.63 -9.76 15.74
C ASP A 177 7.71 -8.55 15.89
N ARG A 178 8.19 -7.47 16.52
CA ARG A 178 7.45 -6.21 16.61
C ARG A 178 7.23 -5.54 15.26
N ALA A 179 8.26 -5.44 14.43
CA ALA A 179 8.13 -4.90 13.08
C ALA A 179 7.11 -5.70 12.26
N GLN A 180 7.12 -7.03 12.37
CA GLN A 180 6.17 -7.91 11.70
C GLN A 180 4.73 -7.70 12.19
N ALA A 181 4.55 -7.52 13.49
CA ALA A 181 3.25 -7.18 14.07
C ALA A 181 2.74 -5.83 13.53
N GLN A 182 3.58 -4.79 13.51
CA GLN A 182 3.21 -3.47 13.00
C GLN A 182 2.87 -3.47 11.51
N ILE A 183 3.60 -4.25 10.69
CA ILE A 183 3.26 -4.48 9.28
C ILE A 183 1.84 -5.05 9.16
N SER A 184 1.54 -6.09 9.95
CA SER A 184 0.24 -6.77 9.91
C SER A 184 -0.91 -5.85 10.33
N VAL A 185 -0.70 -5.01 11.34
CA VAL A 185 -1.71 -4.04 11.76
C VAL A 185 -1.87 -2.93 10.72
N THR A 186 -0.78 -2.42 10.15
CA THR A 186 -0.84 -1.41 9.09
C THR A 186 -1.64 -1.91 7.89
N TYR A 187 -1.45 -3.18 7.48
CA TYR A 187 -2.28 -3.80 6.44
C TYR A 187 -3.76 -3.83 6.82
N SER A 188 -4.07 -4.19 8.08
CA SER A 188 -5.44 -4.23 8.57
C SER A 188 -6.10 -2.85 8.56
N LEU A 189 -5.37 -1.81 8.95
CA LEU A 189 -5.84 -0.41 8.91
C LEU A 189 -6.08 0.06 7.48
N ILE A 190 -5.20 -0.29 6.54
CA ILE A 190 -5.39 0.01 5.10
C ILE A 190 -6.67 -0.66 4.60
N ALA A 191 -6.86 -1.96 4.88
CA ALA A 191 -8.03 -2.72 4.44
C ALA A 191 -9.34 -2.19 5.04
N GLN A 192 -9.34 -1.79 6.32
CA GLN A 192 -10.49 -1.17 6.98
C GLN A 192 -10.85 0.15 6.30
N ARG A 193 -9.85 1.00 6.01
CA ARG A 193 -10.07 2.28 5.34
C ARG A 193 -10.55 2.13 3.90
N ASP A 194 -10.02 1.16 3.16
CA ASP A 194 -10.50 0.82 1.82
C ASP A 194 -11.96 0.36 1.84
N SER A 195 -12.33 -0.42 2.86
CA SER A 195 -13.72 -0.86 3.05
C SER A 195 -14.64 0.32 3.36
N GLU A 196 -14.23 1.23 4.26
CA GLU A 196 -14.97 2.46 4.56
C GLU A 196 -15.17 3.33 3.31
N ARG A 197 -14.10 3.54 2.53
CA ARG A 197 -14.14 4.30 1.29
C ARG A 197 -15.05 3.65 0.25
N ASN A 198 -15.01 2.32 0.11
CA ASN A 198 -15.88 1.59 -0.80
C ASN A 198 -17.36 1.72 -0.39
N ILE A 199 -17.66 1.67 0.91
CA ILE A 199 -19.02 1.91 1.42
C ILE A 199 -19.46 3.35 1.11
N GLU A 200 -18.59 4.34 1.28
CA GLU A 200 -18.88 5.73 0.95
C GLU A 200 -19.17 5.91 -0.56
N ILE A 201 -18.33 5.36 -1.42
CA ILE A 201 -18.53 5.35 -2.88
C ILE A 201 -19.87 4.68 -3.22
N ALA A 202 -20.16 3.51 -2.64
CA ALA A 202 -21.43 2.82 -2.87
C ALA A 202 -22.65 3.67 -2.45
N ARG A 203 -22.55 4.42 -1.34
CA ARG A 203 -23.60 5.35 -0.89
C ARG A 203 -23.77 6.52 -1.87
N LEU A 204 -22.68 7.09 -2.37
CA LEU A 204 -22.71 8.17 -3.37
C LEU A 204 -23.34 7.67 -4.68
N THR A 205 -22.90 6.53 -5.20
CA THR A 205 -23.47 5.91 -6.41
C THR A 205 -24.95 5.59 -6.25
N ALA A 206 -25.38 5.12 -5.07
CA ALA A 206 -26.81 4.88 -4.80
C ALA A 206 -27.63 6.19 -4.79
N LYS A 207 -27.04 7.29 -4.28
CA LYS A 207 -27.67 8.62 -4.31
C LYS A 207 -27.74 9.18 -5.74
N ASP A 208 -26.69 9.01 -6.53
CA ASP A 208 -26.65 9.42 -7.93
C ASP A 208 -27.66 8.64 -8.76
N SER A 209 -27.75 7.32 -8.55
CA SER A 209 -28.75 6.47 -9.21
C SER A 209 -30.18 6.95 -8.93
N LYS A 210 -30.50 7.31 -7.69
CA LYS A 210 -31.81 7.90 -7.35
C LYS A 210 -32.06 9.21 -8.09
N THR A 211 -31.03 10.05 -8.21
CA THR A 211 -31.12 11.33 -8.93
C THR A 211 -31.32 11.10 -10.43
N THR A 212 -30.58 10.17 -11.03
CA THR A 212 -30.75 9.77 -12.43
C THR A 212 -32.16 9.24 -12.70
N ILE A 213 -32.72 8.43 -11.80
CA ILE A 213 -34.11 7.97 -11.92
C ILE A 213 -35.08 9.15 -11.88
N GLN A 214 -34.85 10.16 -11.04
CA GLN A 214 -35.69 11.36 -11.00
C GLN A 214 -35.56 12.17 -12.29
N ILE A 215 -34.34 12.36 -12.80
CA ILE A 215 -34.09 13.05 -14.08
C ILE A 215 -34.78 12.30 -15.23
N ALA A 216 -34.68 10.97 -15.29
CA ALA A 216 -35.36 10.15 -16.29
C ALA A 216 -36.88 10.31 -16.21
N LYS A 217 -37.45 10.35 -15.00
CA LYS A 217 -38.90 10.60 -14.80
C LYS A 217 -39.32 11.99 -15.27
N LEU A 218 -38.53 13.02 -14.97
CA LEU A 218 -38.80 14.39 -15.43
C LEU A 218 -38.68 14.51 -16.95
N THR A 219 -37.66 13.89 -17.54
CA THR A 219 -37.43 13.86 -18.99
C THR A 219 -38.54 13.10 -19.72
N ALA A 220 -39.04 12.01 -19.15
CA ALA A 220 -40.19 11.29 -19.70
C ALA A 220 -41.47 12.13 -19.70
N LYS A 221 -41.69 12.96 -18.66
CA LYS A 221 -42.80 13.92 -18.64
C LYS A 221 -42.61 15.02 -19.68
N ASP A 222 -41.42 15.57 -19.79
CA ASP A 222 -41.11 16.58 -20.81
C ASP A 222 -41.31 16.03 -22.23
N SER A 223 -40.94 14.77 -22.47
CA SER A 223 -41.21 14.06 -23.72
C SER A 223 -42.70 13.93 -24.03
N GLN A 224 -43.57 13.81 -23.02
CA GLN A 224 -45.03 13.82 -23.22
C GLN A 224 -45.53 15.22 -23.61
N ILE A 225 -45.02 16.27 -22.96
CA ILE A 225 -45.34 17.66 -23.30
C ILE A 225 -44.91 17.97 -24.74
N MET A 226 -43.70 17.56 -25.12
CA MET A 226 -43.18 17.73 -26.48
C MET A 226 -44.05 17.04 -27.54
N LYS A 227 -44.54 15.83 -27.25
CA LYS A 227 -45.49 15.13 -28.12
C LYS A 227 -46.78 15.93 -28.28
N THR A 228 -47.33 16.47 -27.19
CA THR A 228 -48.55 17.29 -27.25
C THR A 228 -48.34 18.57 -28.06
N ILE A 229 -47.25 19.31 -27.86
CA ILE A 229 -46.93 20.51 -28.64
C ILE A 229 -46.81 20.17 -30.13
N THR A 230 -46.14 19.07 -30.45
CA THR A 230 -45.99 18.60 -31.84
C THR A 230 -47.35 18.30 -32.47
N VAL A 231 -48.24 17.59 -31.77
CA VAL A 231 -49.60 17.33 -32.24
C VAL A 231 -50.38 18.63 -32.45
N LEU A 232 -50.23 19.60 -31.53
CA LEU A 232 -50.88 20.91 -31.63
C LEU A 232 -50.43 21.66 -32.88
N THR A 233 -49.11 21.78 -33.10
CA THR A 233 -48.54 22.45 -34.28
C THR A 233 -48.96 21.78 -35.59
N LEU A 234 -48.93 20.44 -35.67
CA LEU A 234 -49.38 19.69 -36.83
C LEU A 234 -50.87 19.88 -37.14
N THR A 235 -51.69 20.18 -36.13
CA THR A 235 -53.13 20.44 -36.31
C THR A 235 -53.40 21.87 -36.79
N PHE A 236 -52.64 22.85 -36.27
CA PHE A 236 -52.86 24.27 -36.59
C PHE A 236 -52.20 24.74 -37.88
N LEU A 237 -51.04 24.19 -38.25
CA LEU A 237 -50.32 24.60 -39.47
C LEU A 237 -51.18 24.46 -40.75
N PRO A 238 -51.86 23.32 -40.98
CA PRO A 238 -52.69 23.10 -42.17
C PRO A 238 -53.91 24.03 -42.18
N SER A 239 -54.52 24.25 -41.02
CA SER A 239 -55.64 25.18 -40.86
C SER A 239 -55.24 26.60 -41.24
N THR A 240 -54.07 27.04 -40.78
CA THR A 240 -53.53 28.38 -41.07
C THR A 240 -53.15 28.53 -42.55
N MET A 241 -52.58 27.48 -43.16
CA MET A 241 -52.29 27.46 -44.59
C MET A 241 -53.56 27.55 -45.43
N LEU A 242 -54.63 26.85 -45.05
CA LEU A 242 -55.92 26.90 -45.73
C LEU A 242 -56.57 28.28 -45.61
N ALA A 243 -56.54 28.88 -44.42
CA ALA A 243 -57.01 30.25 -44.20
C ALA A 243 -56.25 31.25 -45.09
N SER A 244 -54.93 31.09 -45.21
CA SER A 244 -54.09 31.94 -46.06
C SER A 244 -54.39 31.74 -47.55
N LEU A 245 -54.63 30.51 -48.00
CA LEU A 245 -55.02 30.19 -49.39
C LEU A 245 -56.39 30.79 -49.76
N TRP A 246 -57.31 30.83 -48.79
CA TRP A 246 -58.63 31.45 -48.96
C TRP A 246 -58.52 32.98 -48.99
N ASP A 247 -57.77 33.57 -48.07
CA ASP A 247 -57.51 35.02 -48.00
C ASP A 247 -56.76 35.54 -49.26
N ALA A 248 -55.85 34.74 -49.81
CA ALA A 248 -55.12 35.04 -51.04
C ALA A 248 -55.99 34.98 -52.32
N GLY A 249 -57.27 34.60 -52.23
CA GLY A 249 -58.22 34.67 -53.35
C GLY A 249 -57.92 33.71 -54.52
N ILE A 250 -57.14 32.64 -54.28
CA ILE A 250 -56.71 31.70 -55.34
C ILE A 250 -57.87 30.85 -55.87
N PHE A 251 -58.97 30.71 -55.10
CA PHE A 251 -60.18 30.02 -55.53
C PHE A 251 -61.32 31.00 -55.81
N THR A 252 -61.65 31.22 -57.08
CA THR A 252 -62.87 31.94 -57.50
C THR A 252 -64.05 30.97 -57.53
N LEU A 253 -64.95 31.04 -56.53
CA LEU A 253 -66.12 30.16 -56.43
C LEU A 253 -67.42 30.97 -56.30
N ASP A 254 -68.38 30.66 -57.18
CA ASP A 254 -69.73 31.25 -57.26
C ASP A 254 -70.50 31.17 -55.92
N ALA A 255 -71.18 32.27 -55.60
CA ALA A 255 -71.76 32.58 -54.29
C ALA A 255 -72.74 31.52 -53.74
N ASP A 256 -73.42 30.74 -54.60
CA ASP A 256 -74.46 29.79 -54.16
C ASP A 256 -73.94 28.39 -53.80
N LYS A 257 -72.66 28.07 -54.08
CA LYS A 257 -72.09 26.72 -53.82
C LYS A 257 -70.89 26.71 -52.86
N SER A 258 -70.42 27.88 -52.46
CA SER A 258 -69.17 28.10 -51.72
C SER A 258 -69.12 27.49 -50.31
N TRP A 259 -70.23 27.44 -49.56
CA TRP A 259 -70.19 26.91 -48.19
C TRP A 259 -69.94 25.39 -48.14
N ARG A 260 -70.44 24.64 -49.13
CA ARG A 260 -70.23 23.18 -49.22
C ARG A 260 -68.80 22.83 -49.62
N ILE A 261 -68.18 23.65 -50.46
CA ILE A 261 -66.80 23.45 -50.91
C ILE A 261 -65.83 23.85 -49.79
N TYR A 262 -66.12 24.92 -49.04
CA TYR A 262 -65.36 25.27 -47.85
C TYR A 262 -65.37 24.14 -46.80
N VAL A 263 -66.56 23.61 -46.50
CA VAL A 263 -66.71 22.47 -45.56
C VAL A 263 -66.04 21.21 -46.12
N GLY A 264 -66.20 20.92 -47.41
CA GLY A 264 -65.57 19.77 -48.07
C GLY A 264 -64.04 19.84 -48.06
N THR A 265 -63.47 21.00 -48.37
CA THR A 265 -62.01 21.20 -48.42
C THR A 265 -61.41 21.17 -47.00
N THR A 266 -62.10 21.77 -46.03
CA THR A 266 -61.70 21.71 -44.61
C THR A 266 -61.74 20.28 -44.08
N CYS A 267 -62.78 19.51 -44.41
CA CYS A 267 -62.93 18.11 -43.99
C CYS A 267 -61.90 17.20 -44.67
N ALA A 268 -61.61 17.41 -45.96
CA ALA A 268 -60.57 16.68 -46.68
C ALA A 268 -59.18 16.95 -46.09
N LEU A 269 -58.91 18.20 -45.69
CA LEU A 269 -57.63 18.58 -45.10
C LEU A 269 -57.45 17.97 -43.70
N THR A 270 -58.48 18.00 -42.84
CA THR A 270 -58.41 17.33 -41.53
C THR A 270 -58.23 15.82 -41.69
N ILE A 271 -58.94 15.17 -42.61
CA ILE A 271 -58.74 13.74 -42.90
C ILE A 271 -57.29 13.47 -43.35
N THR A 272 -56.72 14.33 -44.20
CA THR A 272 -55.34 14.17 -44.70
C THR A 272 -54.32 14.28 -43.57
N VAL A 273 -54.49 15.23 -42.67
CA VAL A 273 -53.60 15.44 -41.51
C VAL A 273 -53.67 14.27 -40.54
N PHE A 274 -54.89 13.79 -40.23
CA PHE A 274 -55.09 12.61 -39.40
C PHE A 274 -54.55 11.33 -40.08
N ALA A 275 -54.71 11.19 -41.40
CA ALA A 275 -54.18 10.06 -42.15
C ALA A 275 -52.65 10.06 -42.17
N LEU A 276 -52.00 11.21 -42.39
CA LEU A 276 -50.54 11.35 -42.30
C LEU A 276 -50.02 11.05 -40.89
N TRP A 277 -50.72 11.52 -39.86
CA TRP A 277 -50.37 11.23 -38.46
C TRP A 277 -50.53 9.75 -38.12
N TYR A 278 -51.63 9.12 -38.55
CA TYR A 278 -51.89 7.70 -38.33
C TYR A 278 -50.86 6.84 -39.08
N LEU A 279 -50.53 7.20 -40.32
CA LEU A 279 -49.49 6.53 -41.11
C LEU A 279 -48.11 6.68 -40.46
N TYR A 280 -47.78 7.86 -39.94
CA TYR A 280 -46.54 8.11 -39.20
C TYR A 280 -46.47 7.30 -37.90
N LEU A 281 -47.56 7.22 -37.13
CA LEU A 281 -47.62 6.38 -35.93
C LEU A 281 -47.50 4.90 -36.26
N TRP A 282 -48.15 4.45 -37.33
CA TRP A 282 -48.09 3.06 -37.77
C TRP A 282 -46.67 2.68 -38.21
N VAL A 283 -46.01 3.52 -39.00
CA VAL A 283 -44.62 3.33 -39.44
C VAL A 283 -43.61 3.45 -38.29
N SER A 284 -43.80 4.39 -37.36
CA SER A 284 -42.88 4.55 -36.20
C SER A 284 -43.00 3.40 -35.19
N ARG A 285 -44.20 2.81 -35.04
CA ARG A 285 -44.39 1.58 -34.24
C ARG A 285 -43.68 0.37 -34.86
N THR A 286 -43.54 0.30 -36.18
CA THR A 286 -42.78 -0.78 -36.84
C THR A 286 -41.27 -0.56 -36.82
N ARG A 287 -40.79 0.66 -36.54
CA ARG A 287 -39.35 1.03 -36.56
C ARG A 287 -38.71 1.20 -35.18
N SER A 288 -39.37 0.82 -34.10
CA SER A 288 -38.76 0.88 -32.75
C SER A 288 -38.37 -0.52 -32.24
N PRO A 289 -37.29 -1.16 -32.71
CA PRO A 289 -36.50 -2.04 -31.86
C PRO A 289 -35.52 -1.14 -31.10
N VAL A 290 -36.00 -0.48 -30.04
CA VAL A 290 -35.10 0.13 -29.06
C VAL A 290 -35.17 -0.74 -27.82
N THR A 291 -34.19 -1.65 -27.77
CA THR A 291 -33.77 -2.46 -26.63
C THR A 291 -33.51 -1.55 -25.44
N ILE A 292 -34.51 -1.39 -24.57
CA ILE A 292 -34.33 -0.99 -23.18
C ILE A 292 -35.06 -2.06 -22.38
N GLY A 293 -34.40 -3.18 -22.18
CA GLY A 293 -35.01 -4.37 -21.56
C GLY A 293 -34.03 -5.39 -20.99
N ASP A 294 -32.73 -5.31 -21.32
CA ASP A 294 -31.79 -6.39 -20.96
C ASP A 294 -30.67 -5.99 -19.98
N GLU A 295 -30.55 -4.73 -19.54
CA GLU A 295 -29.53 -4.36 -18.52
C GLU A 295 -30.01 -4.52 -17.06
N GLU A 296 -31.32 -4.61 -16.80
CA GLU A 296 -31.85 -4.74 -15.43
C GLU A 296 -31.86 -6.19 -14.89
N LYS A 297 -31.53 -7.19 -15.73
CA LYS A 297 -31.42 -8.59 -15.31
C LYS A 297 -30.00 -9.08 -15.04
N GLN A 298 -28.95 -8.36 -15.43
CA GLN A 298 -27.57 -8.79 -15.13
C GLN A 298 -27.05 -8.29 -13.78
N THR A 299 -27.57 -7.17 -13.25
CA THR A 299 -27.11 -6.64 -11.95
C THR A 299 -27.76 -7.28 -10.71
N ASN A 300 -28.82 -8.07 -10.87
CA ASN A 300 -29.47 -8.78 -9.76
C ASN A 300 -29.04 -10.25 -9.61
N THR A 301 -28.26 -10.80 -10.54
CA THR A 301 -27.71 -12.17 -10.41
C THR A 301 -26.30 -12.18 -9.81
N GLU A 302 -25.55 -11.06 -9.86
CA GLU A 302 -24.21 -10.95 -9.25
C GLU A 302 -24.20 -10.51 -7.77
N LYS A 303 -25.36 -10.25 -7.17
CA LYS A 303 -25.48 -9.91 -5.72
C LYS A 303 -26.13 -11.01 -4.88
N GLY A 304 -26.25 -12.22 -5.45
CA GLY A 304 -26.92 -13.36 -4.83
C GLY A 304 -26.15 -14.67 -4.98
N GLU A 305 -24.84 -14.64 -4.84
CA GLU A 305 -24.00 -15.78 -4.44
C GLU A 305 -22.93 -15.30 -3.45
#